data_AF-A0A6P7H1Q3-F1
#
_entry.id   AF-A0A6P7H1Q3-F1
#
_cell.length_a   1.000
_cell.length_b   1.000
_cell.length_c   1.000
_cell.angle_alpha   90.00
_cell.angle_beta   90.00
_cell.angle_gamma   90.00
#
_symmetry.space_group_name_H-M   'P 1'
#
loop_
_entity.id
_entity.type
_entity.pdbx_description
1 polymer ?
#
loop_
_entity_poly.entity_id
_entity_poly.type
_entity_poly.pdbx_seq_one_letter_code
_entity_poly.pdbx_strand_id
1 'polypeptide(L)'
;MAKQSYKVADMSLAEWGRKEITLAENEMPGLMSLRAKYKDNKILKGAKIAGCLHMTVQTAVLIETLADLGAEVCNFFWFYSRTPQIRTNGK
;
A
#
# COMPACT_ATOMS: atom_id res chain seq x y z
N MET A 1 13.53 -7.79 16.10
CA MET A 1 12.68 -7.84 14.88
C MET A 1 11.23 -7.67 15.31
N ALA A 2 10.64 -6.49 15.11
CA ALA A 2 9.27 -6.22 15.54
C ALA A 2 8.29 -6.92 14.59
N LYS A 3 7.54 -7.90 15.13
CA LYS A 3 6.42 -8.55 14.44
C LYS A 3 5.31 -7.49 14.26
N GLN A 4 5.23 -6.89 13.08
CA GLN A 4 4.16 -5.95 12.74
C GLN A 4 2.82 -6.69 12.88
N SER A 5 1.96 -6.21 13.77
CA SER A 5 0.67 -6.82 14.04
C SER A 5 -0.30 -6.44 12.92
N TYR A 6 -0.60 -7.37 12.01
CA TYR A 6 -1.57 -7.16 10.92
C TYR A 6 -2.69 -8.20 11.00
N LYS A 7 -3.92 -7.76 10.68
CA LYS A 7 -5.11 -8.61 10.60
C LYS A 7 -5.60 -8.59 9.16
N VAL A 8 -5.35 -9.67 8.43
CA VAL A 8 -5.68 -9.81 7.00
C VAL A 8 -6.64 -10.99 6.82
N ALA A 9 -7.53 -10.90 5.84
CA ALA A 9 -8.55 -11.93 5.58
C ALA A 9 -7.95 -13.24 5.05
N ASP A 10 -6.98 -13.16 4.13
CA ASP A 10 -6.27 -14.32 3.58
C ASP A 10 -4.85 -13.90 3.14
N MET A 11 -3.83 -14.64 3.61
CA MET A 11 -2.42 -14.39 3.25
C MET A 11 -2.04 -15.00 1.90
N SER A 12 -2.79 -15.98 1.40
CA SER A 12 -2.52 -16.69 0.14
C SER A 12 -2.65 -15.78 -1.08
N LEU A 13 -3.38 -14.66 -0.94
CA LEU A 13 -3.58 -13.66 -1.99
C LEU A 13 -2.43 -12.66 -2.12
N ALA A 14 -1.38 -12.76 -1.29
CA ALA A 14 -0.27 -11.83 -1.30
C ALA A 14 0.48 -11.79 -2.64
N GLU A 15 0.69 -12.94 -3.28
CA GLU A 15 1.35 -13.01 -4.59
C GLU A 15 0.53 -12.34 -5.69
N TRP A 16 -0.79 -12.52 -5.65
CA TRP A 16 -1.69 -11.89 -6.60
C TRP A 16 -1.74 -10.37 -6.38
N GLY A 17 -1.86 -9.93 -5.13
CA GLY A 17 -1.81 -8.51 -4.78
C GLY A 17 -0.51 -7.83 -5.22
N ARG A 18 0.64 -8.53 -5.17
CA ARG A 18 1.92 -8.02 -5.68
C ARG A 18 1.88 -7.75 -7.19
N LYS A 19 1.26 -8.64 -7.98
CA LYS A 19 1.11 -8.43 -9.43
C LYS A 19 0.25 -7.21 -9.74
N GLU A 20 -0.85 -7.05 -9.03
CA GLU A 20 -1.74 -5.90 -9.17
C GLU A 20 -1.03 -4.58 -8.81
N ILE A 21 -0.20 -4.58 -7.76
CA ILE A 21 0.60 -3.40 -7.37
C ILE A 21 1.54 -2.99 -8.51
N THR A 22 2.28 -3.93 -9.09
CA THR A 22 3.17 -3.65 -10.22
C THR A 22 2.42 -3.10 -11.43
N LEU A 23 1.20 -3.58 -11.69
CA LEU A 23 0.36 -3.02 -12.74
C LEU A 23 -0.06 -1.58 -12.44
N ALA A 24 -0.47 -1.30 -11.19
CA ALA A 24 -0.86 0.04 -10.75
C ALA A 24 0.31 1.04 -10.75
N GLU A 25 1.55 0.60 -10.48
CA GLU A 25 2.74 1.47 -10.60
C GLU A 25 2.90 2.02 -12.01
N ASN A 26 2.63 1.21 -13.05
CA ASN A 26 2.71 1.64 -14.45
C ASN A 26 1.61 2.65 -14.81
N GLU A 27 0.43 2.55 -14.20
CA GLU A 27 -0.68 3.50 -14.44
C GLU A 27 -0.54 4.80 -13.64
N MET A 28 0.39 4.88 -12.69
CA MET A 28 0.61 6.04 -11.83
C MET A 28 1.99 6.69 -12.02
N PRO A 29 2.30 7.24 -13.22
CA PRO A 29 3.62 7.79 -13.52
C PRO A 29 4.01 8.98 -12.65
N GLY A 30 3.03 9.73 -12.13
CA GLY A 30 3.27 10.86 -11.23
C GLY A 30 3.88 10.44 -9.89
N LEU A 31 3.34 9.38 -9.27
CA LEU A 31 3.87 8.83 -8.02
C LEU A 31 5.26 8.21 -8.21
N MET A 32 5.48 7.52 -9.34
CA MET A 32 6.78 6.95 -9.66
C MET A 32 7.85 8.03 -9.92
N SER A 33 7.47 9.14 -10.55
CA SER A 33 8.36 10.29 -10.73
C SER A 33 8.75 10.93 -9.38
N LEU A 34 7.80 11.07 -8.45
CA LEU A 34 8.07 11.55 -7.10
C LEU A 34 8.99 10.60 -6.33
N ARG A 35 8.74 9.29 -6.43
CA ARG A 35 9.60 8.25 -5.86
C ARG A 35 11.02 8.40 -6.37
N ALA A 36 11.22 8.42 -7.69
CA ALA A 36 12.55 8.57 -8.28
C ALA A 36 13.28 9.85 -7.85
N LYS A 37 12.56 10.98 -7.74
CA LYS A 37 13.15 12.28 -7.39
C LYS A 37 13.55 12.42 -5.92
N TYR A 38 12.79 11.80 -5.00
CA TYR A 38 12.93 12.05 -3.56
C TYR A 38 13.37 10.83 -2.75
N LYS A 39 13.53 9.66 -3.37
CA LYS A 39 14.00 8.42 -2.72
C LYS A 39 15.35 8.59 -2.01
N ASP A 40 16.28 9.31 -2.62
CA ASP A 40 17.62 9.51 -2.03
C ASP A 40 17.60 10.57 -0.92
N ASN A 41 16.78 11.59 -1.07
CA ASN A 41 16.67 12.69 -0.11
C ASN A 41 15.86 12.34 1.13
N LYS A 42 15.07 11.24 1.09
CA LYS A 42 14.22 10.75 2.19
C LYS A 42 13.53 11.88 2.96
N ILE A 43 12.81 12.72 2.22
CA ILE A 43 12.21 13.97 2.74
C ILE A 43 11.21 13.73 3.88
N LEU A 44 10.68 12.50 4.01
CA LEU A 44 9.72 12.13 5.05
C LEU A 44 10.37 11.32 6.19
N LYS A 45 11.70 11.28 6.28
CA LYS A 45 12.41 10.57 7.35
C LYS A 45 11.96 11.06 8.73
N GLY A 46 11.32 10.16 9.48
CA GLY A 46 10.82 10.44 10.83
C GLY A 46 9.38 10.99 10.89
N ALA A 47 8.73 11.19 9.74
CA ALA A 47 7.31 11.52 9.68
C ALA A 47 6.47 10.27 10.00
N LYS A 48 5.55 10.39 10.95
CA LYS A 48 4.56 9.35 11.26
C LYS A 48 3.23 9.72 10.62
N ILE A 49 2.82 8.96 9.61
CA ILE A 49 1.62 9.24 8.83
C ILE A 49 0.56 8.21 9.19
N ALA A 50 -0.52 8.64 9.83
CA ALA A 50 -1.70 7.83 10.08
C ALA A 50 -2.74 8.08 8.98
N GLY A 51 -3.13 7.04 8.26
CA GLY A 51 -4.12 7.12 7.18
C GLY A 51 -5.37 6.29 7.51
N CYS A 52 -6.53 6.82 7.15
CA CYS A 52 -7.82 6.12 7.15
C CYS A 52 -8.41 6.07 5.74
N LEU A 53 -7.61 5.59 4.77
CA LEU A 53 -8.04 5.46 3.38
C LEU A 53 -8.57 4.06 3.10
N HIS A 54 -9.42 3.94 2.08
CA HIS A 54 -9.82 2.66 1.54
C HIS A 54 -8.59 1.89 1.05
N MET A 55 -8.37 0.68 1.57
CA MET A 55 -7.25 -0.15 1.14
C MET A 55 -7.53 -0.72 -0.25
N THR A 56 -7.05 -0.03 -1.27
CA THR A 56 -7.00 -0.49 -2.67
C THR A 56 -5.56 -0.72 -3.11
N VAL A 57 -5.38 -1.30 -4.30
CA VAL A 57 -4.06 -1.49 -4.92
C VAL A 57 -3.33 -0.14 -5.11
N GLN A 58 -4.06 0.92 -5.46
CA GLN A 58 -3.50 2.27 -5.61
C GLN A 58 -3.00 2.84 -4.29
N THR A 59 -3.73 2.60 -3.19
CA THR A 59 -3.30 3.00 -1.85
C THR A 59 -2.06 2.22 -1.41
N ALA A 60 -1.90 0.97 -1.84
CA ALA A 60 -0.66 0.23 -1.59
C ALA A 60 0.56 0.89 -2.27
N VAL A 61 0.43 1.31 -3.53
CA VAL A 61 1.47 2.07 -4.24
C VAL A 61 1.81 3.39 -3.52
N LEU A 62 0.79 4.09 -3.03
CA LEU A 62 0.97 5.31 -2.24
C LEU A 62 1.74 5.03 -0.93
N ILE A 63 1.36 4.00 -0.18
CA ILE A 63 2.01 3.64 1.08
C ILE A 63 3.47 3.23 0.84
N GLU A 64 3.74 2.43 -0.19
CA GLU A 64 5.12 2.06 -0.56
C GLU A 64 5.94 3.29 -0.97
N THR A 65 5.34 4.23 -1.68
CA THR A 65 6.02 5.49 -2.03
C THR A 65 6.36 6.30 -0.78
N LEU A 66 5.43 6.46 0.15
CA LEU A 66 5.67 7.18 1.41
C LEU A 66 6.74 6.49 2.27
N ALA A 67 6.73 5.16 2.32
CA ALA A 67 7.73 4.37 3.03
C ALA A 67 9.13 4.53 2.41
N ASP A 68 9.23 4.52 1.08
CA ASP A 68 10.48 4.77 0.36
C ASP A 68 11.04 6.18 0.60
N LEU A 69 10.15 7.16 0.78
CA LEU A 69 10.50 8.53 1.16
C LEU A 69 10.91 8.65 2.64
N GLY A 70 10.83 7.57 3.43
CA GLY A 70 11.28 7.50 4.81
C GLY A 70 10.19 7.69 5.88
N ALA A 71 8.91 7.75 5.48
CA ALA A 71 7.81 7.88 6.43
C ALA A 71 7.49 6.55 7.13
N GLU A 72 7.12 6.61 8.40
CA GLU A 72 6.49 5.51 9.11
C GLU A 72 4.97 5.62 8.93
N VAL A 73 4.40 4.72 8.14
CA VAL A 73 2.96 4.75 7.81
C VAL A 73 2.19 3.75 8.68
N CYS A 74 1.16 4.22 9.38
CA CYS A 74 0.20 3.39 10.08
C CYS A 74 -1.17 3.56 9.41
N ASN A 75 -1.54 2.60 8.56
CA ASN A 75 -2.89 2.60 7.99
C ASN A 75 -3.82 1.81 8.90
N PHE A 76 -4.85 2.47 9.44
CA PHE A 76 -5.91 1.78 10.15
C PHE A 76 -6.79 1.07 9.11
N PHE A 77 -6.68 -0.25 9.06
CA PHE A 77 -7.58 -1.11 8.31
C PHE A 77 -8.97 -1.08 8.96
N TRP A 78 -9.74 -0.03 8.71
CA TRP A 78 -11.16 -0.04 8.98
C TRP A 78 -11.82 -0.77 7.81
N PHE A 79 -12.00 -2.08 7.99
CA PHE A 79 -12.80 -2.91 7.10
C PHE A 79 -14.26 -2.47 7.21
N TYR A 80 -14.60 -1.32 6.61
CA TYR A 80 -15.98 -0.95 6.41
C TYR A 80 -16.49 -1.70 5.19
N SER A 81 -16.81 -2.98 5.41
CA SER A 81 -17.87 -3.81 4.83
C SER A 81 -18.50 -3.46 3.45
N ARG A 82 -17.82 -2.83 2.49
CA ARG A 82 -18.39 -2.45 1.18
C ARG A 82 -17.41 -2.35 -0.01
N THR A 83 -16.43 -3.25 -0.12
CA THR A 83 -15.80 -3.53 -1.43
C THR A 83 -15.75 -5.04 -1.69
N PRO A 84 -16.72 -5.60 -2.43
CA PRO A 84 -16.65 -6.95 -2.94
C PRO A 84 -15.83 -6.94 -4.24
N GLN A 85 -14.50 -7.04 -4.14
CA GLN A 85 -13.66 -7.40 -5.31
C GLN A 85 -12.52 -8.35 -4.93
N ILE A 86 -12.87 -9.42 -4.22
CA ILE A 86 -12.17 -10.69 -4.37
C ILE A 86 -13.27 -11.66 -4.77
N ARG A 87 -13.58 -11.67 -6.07
CA ARG A 87 -14.44 -12.68 -6.68
C ARG A 87 -13.72 -14.01 -6.50
N THR A 88 -14.04 -14.72 -5.43
CA THR A 88 -13.82 -16.15 -5.32
C THR A 88 -14.59 -16.77 -6.49
N ASN A 89 -13.89 -17.15 -7.57
CA ASN A 89 -14.47 -18.05 -8.55
C ASN A 89 -14.68 -19.38 -7.82
N GLY A 90 -15.94 -19.61 -7.44
CA GLY A 90 -16.37 -20.73 -6.64
C GLY A 90 -17.90 -20.79 -6.59
N LYS A 91 -18.53 -20.58 -7.76
CA LYS A 91 -19.86 -21.00 -8.24
C LYS A 91 -20.39 -20.00 -9.27
#